data_AF-A0A392NG50-F1
#
_entry.id   AF-A0A392NG50-F1
#
_cell.length_a   1.000
_cell.length_b   1.000
_cell.length_c   1.000
_cell.angle_alpha   90.00
_cell.angle_beta   90.00
_cell.angle_gamma   90.00
#
_symmetry.space_group_name_H-M   'P 1'
#
loop_
_entity.id
_entity.type
_entity.pdbx_description
1 polymer ?
#
loop_
_entity_poly.entity_id
_entity_poly.type
_entity_poly.pdbx_seq_one_letter_code
_entity_poly.pdbx_strand_id
1 'polypeptide(L)'
;MLQDVSPKVLHGVFDCFRGILYEGRIDKRVQFMIEKLFAIRKARFQGYPAVRPELDLVEEEDVLTHEVSLDEEIDPEFSLDVFKLDPHFAMNEKLYEGMKKDLLGDDEESEEDQESGSDVESDEDNEAMQIKDQTNTNVINLRRTIYLTIMSCLDFEEAGHKLLKIHLEQGQEMELCNMLLECCSQEKTYREYYGLLGQRLCMINKVYQENFEKCFAQQFAMVHTLETSKLRNVAEFFAHLLSKFALPWNVLSYIRLSEEDTTSSSRIFIKILFQELSKHLGLQ
;
A
#
# COMPACT_ATOMS: atom_id res chain seq x y z
N MET A 1 -23.71 11.14 -15.67
CA MET A 1 -23.88 12.44 -16.37
C MET A 1 -25.19 12.54 -17.15
N LEU A 2 -25.39 11.88 -18.31
CA LEU A 2 -26.63 12.08 -19.09
C LEU A 2 -27.92 11.63 -18.36
N GLN A 3 -27.80 10.58 -17.53
CA GLN A 3 -28.89 10.15 -16.64
C GLN A 3 -29.26 11.21 -15.59
N ASP A 4 -28.30 12.00 -15.15
CA ASP A 4 -28.43 12.95 -14.05
C ASP A 4 -28.87 14.33 -14.55
N VAL A 5 -28.32 14.76 -15.70
CA VAL A 5 -28.61 16.07 -16.32
C VAL A 5 -29.91 16.05 -17.13
N SER A 6 -30.16 15.01 -17.93
CA SER A 6 -31.31 14.96 -18.84
C SER A 6 -31.96 13.56 -18.95
N PRO A 7 -32.59 13.06 -17.85
CA PRO A 7 -33.16 11.71 -17.81
C PRO A 7 -34.22 11.45 -18.88
N LYS A 8 -35.02 12.47 -19.24
CA LYS A 8 -36.06 12.36 -20.27
C LYS A 8 -35.49 12.03 -21.66
N VAL A 9 -34.37 12.67 -22.02
CA VAL A 9 -33.69 12.44 -23.30
C VAL A 9 -33.11 11.03 -23.33
N LEU A 10 -32.46 10.61 -22.24
CA LEU A 10 -31.95 9.24 -22.09
C LEU A 10 -33.08 8.21 -22.24
N HIS A 11 -34.24 8.44 -21.63
CA HIS A 11 -35.40 7.56 -21.80
C HIS A 11 -35.83 7.44 -23.27
N GLY A 12 -35.94 8.56 -23.99
CA GLY A 12 -36.27 8.58 -25.41
C GLY A 12 -35.28 7.76 -26.26
N VAL A 13 -33.97 7.92 -26.04
CA VAL A 13 -32.93 7.15 -26.75
C VAL A 13 -33.09 5.64 -26.54
N PHE A 14 -33.35 5.21 -25.30
CA PHE A 14 -33.56 3.79 -25.01
C PHE A 14 -34.88 3.25 -25.53
N ASP A 15 -35.91 4.08 -25.66
CA ASP A 15 -37.16 3.69 -26.30
C ASP A 15 -36.96 3.49 -27.81
N CYS A 16 -36.12 4.30 -28.47
CA CYS A 16 -35.68 4.05 -29.85
C CYS A 16 -34.93 2.71 -29.97
N PHE A 17 -33.97 2.43 -29.08
CA PHE A 17 -33.29 1.13 -29.07
C PHE A 17 -34.24 -0.05 -28.84
N ARG A 18 -35.27 0.13 -28.02
CA ARG A 18 -36.31 -0.88 -27.82
C ARG A 18 -37.14 -1.09 -29.09
N GLY A 19 -37.49 -0.01 -29.81
CA GLY A 19 -38.15 -0.08 -31.12
C GLY A 19 -37.34 -0.90 -32.13
N ILE A 20 -36.03 -0.62 -32.23
CA ILE A 20 -35.11 -1.34 -33.12
C ILE A 20 -35.05 -2.85 -32.81
N LEU A 21 -35.09 -3.22 -31.52
CA LEU A 21 -35.15 -4.63 -31.12
C LEU A 21 -36.49 -5.30 -31.51
N TYR A 22 -37.62 -4.59 -31.41
CA TYR A 22 -38.94 -5.14 -31.71
C TYR A 22 -39.24 -5.25 -33.21
N GLU A 23 -38.68 -4.36 -34.04
CA GLU A 23 -38.83 -4.42 -35.50
C GLU A 23 -38.18 -5.67 -36.13
N GLY A 24 -37.29 -6.36 -35.39
CA GLY A 24 -36.88 -7.75 -35.66
C GLY A 24 -36.01 -7.98 -36.89
N ARG A 25 -35.63 -6.93 -37.64
CA ARG A 25 -34.75 -7.01 -38.82
C ARG A 25 -33.33 -6.56 -38.51
N ILE A 26 -32.73 -7.10 -37.46
CA ILE A 26 -31.37 -6.74 -37.02
C ILE A 26 -30.46 -7.97 -36.99
N ASP A 27 -29.19 -7.74 -37.28
CA ASP A 27 -28.15 -8.75 -37.16
C ASP A 27 -27.93 -9.16 -35.69
N LYS A 28 -27.58 -10.43 -35.46
CA LYS A 28 -27.35 -10.96 -34.10
C LYS A 28 -26.32 -10.16 -33.31
N ARG A 29 -25.28 -9.64 -33.97
CA ARG A 29 -24.25 -8.81 -33.32
C ARG A 29 -24.86 -7.53 -32.75
N VAL A 30 -25.71 -6.86 -33.51
CA VAL A 30 -26.38 -5.62 -33.10
C VAL A 30 -27.35 -5.89 -31.95
N GLN A 31 -28.09 -6.99 -32.02
CA GLN A 31 -28.97 -7.43 -30.94
C GLN A 31 -28.20 -7.60 -29.62
N PHE A 32 -27.08 -8.36 -29.63
CA PHE A 32 -26.26 -8.56 -28.44
C PHE A 32 -25.69 -7.25 -27.87
N MET A 33 -25.27 -6.32 -28.74
CA MET A 33 -24.77 -5.02 -28.28
C MET A 33 -25.85 -4.20 -27.56
N ILE A 34 -27.06 -4.15 -28.11
CA ILE A 34 -28.18 -3.44 -27.49
C ILE A 34 -28.60 -4.12 -26.18
N GLU A 35 -28.71 -5.45 -26.15
CA GLU A 35 -29.02 -6.20 -24.92
C GLU A 35 -27.99 -5.96 -23.81
N LYS A 36 -26.69 -5.94 -24.16
CA LYS A 36 -25.61 -5.60 -23.22
C LYS A 36 -25.77 -4.17 -22.68
N LEU A 37 -26.14 -3.20 -23.53
CA LEU A 37 -26.40 -1.83 -23.11
C LEU A 37 -27.58 -1.75 -22.11
N PHE A 38 -28.66 -2.51 -22.34
CA PHE A 38 -29.77 -2.60 -21.39
C PHE A 38 -29.35 -3.22 -20.05
N ALA A 39 -28.46 -4.22 -20.07
CA ALA A 39 -27.91 -4.80 -18.84
C ALA A 39 -27.07 -3.77 -18.05
N ILE A 40 -26.24 -2.97 -18.72
CA ILE A 40 -25.46 -1.89 -18.10
C ILE A 40 -26.38 -0.84 -17.49
N ARG A 41 -27.45 -0.44 -18.19
CA ARG A 41 -28.46 0.50 -17.65
C ARG A 41 -29.15 -0.07 -16.42
N LYS A 42 -29.51 -1.36 -16.43
CA LYS A 42 -30.13 -2.04 -15.27
C LYS A 42 -29.20 -2.04 -14.06
N ALA A 43 -27.89 -2.17 -14.29
CA ALA A 43 -26.84 -2.02 -13.28
C ALA A 43 -26.52 -0.56 -12.94
N ARG A 44 -27.33 0.42 -13.38
CA ARG A 44 -27.11 1.87 -13.17
C ARG A 44 -25.70 2.33 -13.57
N PHE A 45 -25.17 1.78 -14.66
CA PHE A 45 -23.84 2.12 -15.18
C PHE A 45 -22.70 1.86 -14.18
N GLN A 46 -22.88 0.92 -13.24
CA GLN A 46 -21.83 0.48 -12.33
C GLN A 46 -20.63 -0.04 -13.13
N GLY A 47 -19.47 0.62 -12.98
CA GLY A 47 -18.24 0.37 -13.76
C GLY A 47 -17.93 1.42 -14.84
N TYR A 48 -18.84 2.37 -15.07
CA TYR A 48 -18.65 3.50 -16.00
C TYR A 48 -18.93 4.82 -15.29
N PRO A 49 -18.03 5.25 -14.37
CA PRO A 49 -18.17 6.56 -13.71
C PRO A 49 -18.10 7.69 -14.75
N ALA A 50 -18.80 8.79 -14.50
CA ALA A 50 -18.84 9.94 -15.41
C ALA A 50 -17.48 10.64 -15.53
N VAL A 51 -16.83 10.85 -14.38
CA VAL A 51 -15.46 11.34 -14.26
C VAL A 51 -14.71 10.35 -13.37
N ARG A 52 -13.47 10.01 -13.74
CA ARG A 52 -12.63 9.16 -12.88
C ARG A 52 -12.10 10.01 -11.72
N PRO A 53 -11.95 9.47 -10.50
CA PRO A 53 -11.49 10.25 -9.36
C PRO A 53 -10.16 10.98 -9.58
N GLU A 54 -9.24 10.38 -10.33
CA GLU A 54 -7.93 10.96 -10.68
C GLU A 54 -8.02 12.16 -11.65
N LEU A 55 -9.16 12.34 -12.32
CA LEU A 55 -9.38 13.38 -13.33
C LEU A 55 -10.33 14.48 -12.85
N ASP A 56 -10.79 14.41 -11.61
CA ASP A 56 -11.71 15.37 -11.00
C ASP A 56 -10.91 16.49 -10.33
N LEU A 57 -10.36 17.39 -11.15
CA LEU A 57 -9.38 18.41 -10.74
C LEU A 57 -9.94 19.83 -10.69
N VAL A 58 -11.13 20.06 -11.26
CA VAL A 58 -11.73 21.39 -11.41
C VAL A 58 -12.97 21.46 -10.54
N GLU A 59 -13.08 22.51 -9.74
CA GLU A 59 -14.27 22.74 -8.92
C GLU A 59 -15.49 23.02 -9.79
N GLU A 60 -16.68 22.57 -9.37
CA GLU A 60 -17.91 22.68 -10.18
C GLU A 60 -18.26 24.14 -10.55
N GLU A 61 -17.85 25.11 -9.74
CA GLU A 61 -18.08 26.55 -9.97
C GLU A 61 -17.23 27.12 -11.11
N ASP A 62 -16.07 26.52 -11.38
CA ASP A 62 -15.11 26.95 -12.39
C ASP A 62 -15.29 26.20 -13.74
N VAL A 63 -16.23 25.24 -13.81
CA VAL A 63 -16.48 24.47 -15.02
C VAL A 63 -17.25 25.30 -16.06
N LEU A 64 -16.55 25.69 -17.13
CA LEU A 64 -17.15 26.34 -18.30
C LEU A 64 -17.67 25.31 -19.31
N THR A 65 -18.98 25.07 -19.31
CA THR A 65 -19.64 24.15 -20.24
C THR A 65 -20.01 24.88 -21.54
N HIS A 66 -19.44 24.43 -22.67
CA HIS A 66 -19.73 24.97 -23.99
C HIS A 66 -20.93 24.25 -24.62
N GLU A 67 -21.92 25.01 -25.10
CA GLU A 67 -23.07 24.46 -25.83
C GLU A 67 -22.76 24.44 -27.33
N VAL A 68 -22.46 23.25 -27.86
CA VAL A 68 -22.11 23.06 -29.27
C VAL A 68 -23.13 22.15 -29.95
N SER A 69 -23.69 22.60 -31.08
CA SER A 69 -24.64 21.82 -31.88
C SER A 69 -23.91 20.92 -32.89
N LEU A 70 -24.51 19.78 -33.22
CA LEU A 70 -23.96 18.87 -34.25
C LEU A 70 -24.15 19.38 -35.69
N ASP A 71 -25.10 20.29 -35.90
CA ASP A 71 -25.44 20.83 -37.23
C ASP A 71 -24.70 22.15 -37.54
N GLU A 72 -23.91 22.66 -36.59
CA GLU A 72 -23.18 23.92 -36.73
C GLU A 72 -21.84 23.71 -37.45
N GLU A 73 -21.52 24.59 -38.39
CA GLU A 73 -20.20 24.61 -39.03
C GLU A 73 -19.19 25.27 -38.07
N ILE A 74 -18.39 24.45 -37.40
CA ILE A 74 -17.33 24.91 -36.49
C ILE A 74 -16.06 25.12 -37.31
N ASP A 75 -15.46 26.31 -37.24
CA ASP A 75 -14.14 26.57 -37.80
C ASP A 75 -13.08 25.85 -36.93
N PRO A 76 -12.33 24.89 -37.48
CA PRO A 76 -11.27 24.19 -36.75
C PRO A 76 -10.01 25.03 -36.53
N GLU A 77 -9.92 26.23 -37.14
CA GLU A 77 -8.81 27.17 -36.97
C GLU A 77 -7.40 26.57 -37.17
N PHE A 78 -7.24 25.58 -38.06
CA PHE A 78 -5.96 24.89 -38.37
C PHE A 78 -4.78 25.81 -38.65
N SER A 79 -5.06 27.06 -38.99
CA SER A 79 -4.07 28.07 -39.24
C SER A 79 -3.26 28.46 -37.99
N LEU A 80 -3.74 28.15 -36.78
CA LEU A 80 -3.07 28.38 -35.50
C LEU A 80 -1.97 27.35 -35.18
N ASP A 81 -2.07 26.13 -35.72
CA ASP A 81 -1.05 25.07 -35.52
C ASP A 81 0.26 25.35 -36.28
N VAL A 82 0.24 26.28 -37.23
CA VAL A 82 1.40 26.63 -38.06
C VAL A 82 2.05 27.90 -37.54
N PHE A 83 3.34 27.82 -37.23
CA PHE A 83 4.10 28.98 -36.78
C PHE A 83 4.09 30.11 -37.82
N LYS A 84 3.71 31.30 -37.36
CA LYS A 84 3.66 32.52 -38.16
C LYS A 84 4.33 33.64 -37.38
N LEU A 85 4.96 34.56 -38.11
CA LEU A 85 5.53 35.76 -37.51
C LEU A 85 4.39 36.67 -37.03
N ASP A 86 4.35 36.95 -35.72
CA ASP A 86 3.41 37.89 -35.13
C ASP A 86 4.04 39.30 -35.03
N PRO A 87 3.49 40.32 -35.71
CA PRO A 87 3.93 41.71 -35.55
C PRO A 87 3.78 42.27 -34.14
N HIS A 88 2.88 41.71 -33.33
CA HIS A 88 2.57 42.14 -31.96
C HIS A 88 3.08 41.19 -30.89
N PHE A 89 4.03 40.31 -31.23
CA PHE A 89 4.59 39.29 -30.34
C PHE A 89 4.90 39.83 -28.93
N ALA A 90 5.67 40.92 -28.84
CA ALA A 90 6.09 41.49 -27.54
C ALA A 90 4.91 41.99 -26.66
N MET A 91 3.79 42.38 -27.26
CA MET A 91 2.59 42.78 -26.52
C MET A 91 1.78 41.57 -26.07
N ASN A 92 1.61 40.58 -26.96
CA ASN A 92 0.87 39.35 -26.66
C ASN A 92 1.58 38.50 -25.60
N GLU A 93 2.91 38.44 -25.64
CA GLU A 93 3.72 37.76 -24.61
C GLU A 93 3.47 38.37 -23.23
N LYS A 94 3.48 39.71 -23.13
CA LYS A 94 3.22 40.42 -21.88
C LYS A 94 1.80 40.20 -21.35
N LEU A 95 0.80 40.12 -22.25
CA LEU A 95 -0.58 39.81 -21.87
C LEU A 95 -0.71 38.37 -21.36
N TYR A 96 -0.02 37.43 -22.01
CA TYR A 96 0.02 36.03 -21.59
C TYR A 96 0.70 35.87 -20.22
N GLU A 97 1.85 36.51 -20.00
CA GLU A 97 2.54 36.54 -18.71
C GLU A 97 1.64 37.06 -17.59
N GLY A 98 0.88 38.13 -17.84
CA GLY A 98 -0.11 38.64 -16.88
C GLY A 98 -1.20 37.63 -16.54
N MET A 99 -1.81 37.01 -17.56
CA MET A 99 -2.83 35.97 -17.36
C MET A 99 -2.28 34.73 -16.66
N LYS A 100 -1.04 34.35 -16.95
CA LYS A 100 -0.35 33.23 -16.31
C LYS A 100 -0.19 33.48 -14.81
N LYS A 101 0.27 34.67 -14.42
CA LYS A 101 0.40 35.09 -13.02
C LYS A 101 -0.93 35.11 -12.28
N ASP A 102 -1.97 35.63 -12.92
CA ASP A 102 -3.31 35.67 -12.33
C ASP A 102 -3.89 34.25 -12.08
N LEU A 103 -3.56 33.27 -12.93
CA LEU A 103 -4.06 31.90 -12.84
C LEU A 103 -3.25 31.01 -11.87
N LEU A 104 -1.92 31.13 -11.88
CA LEU A 104 -1.01 30.24 -11.13
C LEU A 104 -0.49 30.85 -9.82
N GLY A 105 -0.61 32.17 -9.63
CA GLY A 105 0.08 32.89 -8.55
C GLY A 105 1.52 33.25 -8.91
N ASP A 106 2.18 34.06 -8.06
CA ASP A 106 3.54 34.61 -8.26
C ASP A 106 4.68 33.60 -7.96
N ASP A 107 4.40 32.30 -7.78
CA ASP A 107 5.38 31.30 -7.32
C ASP A 107 6.35 30.79 -8.42
N GLU A 108 6.37 31.40 -9.61
CA GLU A 108 7.25 31.02 -10.73
C GLU A 108 8.29 32.11 -11.14
N GLU A 109 8.72 33.00 -10.24
CA GLU A 109 9.85 33.92 -10.49
C GLU A 109 11.22 33.40 -10.00
N SER A 110 11.46 32.07 -10.02
CA SER A 110 12.69 31.47 -9.46
C SER A 110 13.39 30.44 -10.36
N GLU A 111 13.45 30.62 -11.69
CA GLU A 111 14.12 29.65 -12.58
C GLU A 111 15.01 30.31 -13.67
N GLU A 112 15.84 31.31 -13.31
CA GLU A 112 17.05 31.63 -14.08
C GLU A 112 18.26 31.91 -13.15
N ASP A 113 19.34 31.15 -13.36
CA ASP A 113 20.69 31.21 -12.77
C ASP A 113 20.94 30.65 -11.34
N GLN A 114 21.32 29.35 -11.26
CA GLN A 114 22.54 28.93 -10.54
C GLN A 114 22.91 27.45 -10.75
N GLU A 115 23.97 27.21 -11.54
CA GLU A 115 24.74 25.97 -11.50
C GLU A 115 25.68 25.97 -10.28
N SER A 116 25.64 24.87 -9.51
CA SER A 116 26.67 24.37 -8.59
C SER A 116 26.69 24.85 -7.12
N GLY A 117 26.14 24.01 -6.24
CA GLY A 117 26.75 23.70 -4.93
C GLY A 117 25.84 23.68 -3.70
N SER A 118 25.55 22.46 -3.24
CA SER A 118 25.25 22.05 -1.85
C SER A 118 24.04 22.65 -1.12
N ASP A 119 23.08 21.75 -0.88
CA ASP A 119 22.32 21.53 0.36
C ASP A 119 21.50 22.67 1.00
N VAL A 120 20.27 22.26 1.31
CA VAL A 120 19.30 22.75 2.32
C VAL A 120 18.31 23.84 1.89
N GLU A 121 17.10 23.34 1.61
CA GLU A 121 15.77 23.84 1.92
C GLU A 121 15.63 25.28 2.45
N SER A 122 14.78 26.05 1.76
CA SER A 122 13.53 26.55 2.34
C SER A 122 12.79 27.41 1.32
N ASP A 123 11.56 27.06 0.98
CA ASP A 123 10.50 28.06 0.76
C ASP A 123 9.15 27.45 1.19
N GLU A 124 8.55 28.11 2.17
CA GLU A 124 7.23 27.85 2.73
C GLU A 124 6.20 28.66 1.92
N ASP A 125 5.09 28.04 1.49
CA ASP A 125 3.77 28.34 2.07
C ASP A 125 2.60 27.69 1.30
N ASN A 126 2.37 26.40 1.58
CA ASN A 126 1.06 25.82 1.96
C ASN A 126 1.16 24.32 2.27
N GLU A 127 2.31 23.84 2.74
CA GLU A 127 2.35 22.53 3.38
C GLU A 127 1.85 22.72 4.80
N ALA A 128 0.61 22.29 5.08
CA ALA A 128 0.07 22.18 6.42
C ALA A 128 1.17 21.68 7.37
N MET A 129 1.75 22.60 8.18
CA MET A 129 2.97 22.39 9.00
C MET A 129 3.15 20.90 9.28
N GLN A 130 3.90 20.19 8.43
CA GLN A 130 4.03 18.75 8.59
C GLN A 130 4.97 18.58 9.78
N ILE A 131 4.38 18.51 10.97
CA ILE A 131 5.09 18.24 12.21
C ILE A 131 5.74 16.87 12.01
N LYS A 132 7.01 16.87 11.59
CA LYS A 132 7.80 15.68 11.39
C LYS A 132 8.11 15.11 12.76
N ASP A 133 7.25 14.19 13.21
CA ASP A 133 7.38 13.57 14.51
C ASP A 133 8.66 12.70 14.57
N GLN A 134 9.71 13.23 15.20
CA GLN A 134 10.94 12.48 15.48
C GLN A 134 10.83 11.60 16.74
N THR A 135 9.71 11.64 17.47
CA THR A 135 9.58 10.96 18.77
C THR A 135 9.11 9.51 18.67
N ASN A 136 8.84 9.00 17.46
CA ASN A 136 8.39 7.62 17.19
C ASN A 136 7.21 7.18 18.10
N THR A 137 6.36 8.13 18.53
CA THR A 137 5.33 7.89 19.54
C THR A 137 4.29 6.86 19.09
N ASN A 138 3.92 6.90 17.80
CA ASN A 138 2.99 5.95 17.20
C ASN A 138 3.52 4.50 17.26
N VAL A 139 4.80 4.29 16.95
CA VAL A 139 5.43 2.96 17.02
C VAL A 139 5.47 2.45 18.46
N ILE A 140 5.82 3.32 19.42
CA ILE A 140 5.85 2.96 20.84
C ILE A 140 4.45 2.59 21.35
N ASN A 141 3.42 3.34 20.96
CA ASN A 141 2.04 3.07 21.32
C ASN A 141 1.54 1.75 20.71
N LEU A 142 1.92 1.46 19.47
CA LEU A 142 1.63 0.18 18.83
C LEU A 142 2.29 -0.97 19.57
N ARG A 143 3.60 -0.87 19.86
CA ARG A 143 4.35 -1.88 20.64
C ARG A 143 3.71 -2.14 22.00
N ARG A 144 3.30 -1.09 22.71
CA ARG A 144 2.60 -1.21 24.00
C ARG A 144 1.27 -1.94 23.85
N THR A 145 0.50 -1.63 22.82
CA THR A 145 -0.80 -2.28 22.53
C THR A 145 -0.62 -3.77 22.24
N ILE A 146 0.36 -4.13 21.42
CA ILE A 146 0.71 -5.52 21.10
C ILE A 146 1.13 -6.26 22.37
N TYR A 147 2.05 -5.69 23.15
CA TYR A 147 2.52 -6.28 24.40
C TYR A 147 1.38 -6.57 25.37
N LEU A 148 0.52 -5.57 25.63
CA LEU A 148 -0.61 -5.72 26.55
C LEU A 148 -1.61 -6.76 26.04
N THR A 149 -1.81 -6.85 24.72
CA THR A 149 -2.69 -7.86 24.13
C THR A 149 -2.12 -9.26 24.33
N ILE A 150 -0.83 -9.48 24.06
CA ILE A 150 -0.16 -10.77 24.25
C ILE A 150 -0.17 -11.20 25.73
N MET A 151 0.06 -10.27 26.65
CA MET A 151 0.16 -10.55 28.09
C MET A 151 -1.19 -10.68 28.81
N SER A 152 -2.25 -10.07 28.28
CA SER A 152 -3.60 -10.17 28.86
C SER A 152 -4.35 -11.42 28.43
N CYS A 153 -3.91 -12.08 27.37
CA CYS A 153 -4.51 -13.33 26.88
C CYS A 153 -3.93 -14.54 27.60
N LEU A 154 -4.81 -15.49 27.93
CA LEU A 154 -4.39 -16.78 28.47
C LEU A 154 -4.07 -17.80 27.36
N ASP A 155 -4.84 -17.75 26.27
CA ASP A 155 -4.75 -18.69 25.15
C ASP A 155 -4.25 -18.00 23.88
N PHE A 156 -3.45 -18.73 23.09
CA PHE A 156 -2.82 -18.22 21.88
C PHE A 156 -3.86 -17.96 20.77
N GLU A 157 -4.96 -18.70 20.75
CA GLU A 157 -6.05 -18.46 19.79
C GLU A 157 -6.73 -17.11 20.04
N GLU A 158 -6.99 -16.80 21.31
CA GLU A 158 -7.57 -15.52 21.73
C GLU A 158 -6.62 -14.35 21.41
N ALA A 159 -5.33 -14.53 21.73
CA ALA A 159 -4.30 -13.54 21.42
C ALA A 159 -4.20 -13.30 19.91
N GLY A 160 -4.13 -14.37 19.11
CA GLY A 160 -4.09 -14.27 17.65
C GLY A 160 -5.30 -13.53 17.09
N HIS A 161 -6.51 -13.86 17.55
CA HIS A 161 -7.73 -13.20 17.09
C HIS A 161 -7.79 -11.71 17.49
N LYS A 162 -7.32 -11.35 18.70
CA LYS A 162 -7.25 -9.94 19.13
C LYS A 162 -6.19 -9.16 18.36
N LEU A 163 -5.01 -9.75 18.12
CA LEU A 163 -3.95 -9.11 17.35
C LEU A 163 -4.36 -8.82 15.91
N LEU A 164 -5.13 -9.71 15.26
CA LEU A 164 -5.65 -9.48 13.90
C LEU A 164 -6.72 -8.39 13.81
N LYS A 165 -7.33 -8.01 14.94
CA LYS A 165 -8.30 -6.90 14.99
C LYS A 165 -7.63 -5.53 15.16
N ILE A 166 -6.36 -5.51 15.55
CA ILE A 166 -5.58 -4.28 15.57
C ILE A 166 -5.36 -3.87 14.11
N HIS A 167 -5.73 -2.64 13.77
CA HIS A 167 -5.52 -2.11 12.43
C HIS A 167 -4.04 -1.81 12.29
N LEU A 168 -3.32 -2.70 11.60
CA LEU A 168 -1.91 -2.53 11.27
C LEU A 168 -1.81 -1.82 9.92
N GLU A 169 -1.04 -0.74 9.87
CA GLU A 169 -0.66 -0.10 8.61
C GLU A 169 0.38 -0.97 7.89
N GLN A 170 0.48 -0.81 6.57
CA GLN A 170 1.41 -1.57 5.76
C GLN A 170 2.87 -1.32 6.21
N GLY A 171 3.57 -2.37 6.62
CA GLY A 171 4.93 -2.31 7.17
C GLY A 171 4.98 -2.48 8.70
N GLN A 172 3.88 -2.24 9.42
CA GLN A 172 3.81 -2.45 10.87
C GLN A 172 3.71 -3.93 11.27
N GLU A 173 3.47 -4.83 10.32
CA GLU A 173 3.43 -6.28 10.58
C GLU A 173 4.78 -6.82 11.06
N MET A 174 5.89 -6.17 10.67
CA MET A 174 7.23 -6.51 11.18
C MET A 174 7.36 -6.19 12.67
N GLU A 175 6.77 -5.08 13.12
CA GLU A 175 6.76 -4.70 14.54
C GLU A 175 5.99 -5.69 15.40
N LEU A 176 4.92 -6.30 14.85
CA LEU A 176 4.20 -7.40 15.50
C LEU A 176 5.10 -8.62 15.72
N CYS A 177 5.81 -9.06 14.67
CA CYS A 177 6.75 -10.18 14.75
C CYS A 177 7.88 -9.90 15.74
N ASN A 178 8.46 -8.70 15.70
CA ASN A 178 9.53 -8.27 16.61
C ASN A 178 9.03 -8.26 18.07
N MET A 179 7.87 -7.66 18.34
CA MET A 179 7.32 -7.61 19.70
C MET A 179 7.00 -9.00 20.25
N LEU A 180 6.44 -9.91 19.43
CA LEU A 180 6.20 -11.29 19.85
C LEU A 180 7.50 -11.98 20.27
N LEU A 181 8.55 -11.80 19.47
CA LEU A 181 9.85 -12.41 19.71
C LEU A 181 10.55 -11.81 20.93
N GLU A 182 10.48 -10.49 21.10
CA GLU A 182 10.98 -9.78 22.27
C GLU A 182 10.30 -10.27 23.55
N CYS A 183 8.96 -10.38 23.55
CA CYS A 183 8.20 -10.94 24.68
C CYS A 183 8.67 -12.36 25.02
N CYS A 184 8.81 -13.21 24.01
CA CYS A 184 9.30 -14.58 24.18
C CYS A 184 10.73 -14.61 24.75
N SER A 185 11.61 -13.72 24.29
CA SER A 185 13.01 -13.68 24.73
C SER A 185 13.18 -13.26 26.19
N GLN A 186 12.28 -12.43 26.72
CA GLN A 186 12.38 -11.86 28.06
C GLN A 186 11.76 -12.74 29.16
N GLU A 187 11.04 -13.81 28.79
CA GLU A 187 10.51 -14.76 29.75
C GLU A 187 11.64 -15.54 30.45
N LYS A 188 11.40 -15.96 31.70
CA LYS A 188 12.39 -16.75 32.45
C LYS A 188 12.59 -18.15 31.86
N THR A 189 11.51 -18.71 31.32
CA THR A 189 11.47 -20.02 30.69
C THR A 189 10.57 -19.92 29.46
N TYR A 190 10.97 -20.57 28.37
CA TYR A 190 10.17 -20.65 27.17
C TYR A 190 8.77 -21.21 27.47
N ARG A 191 7.76 -20.58 26.86
CA ARG A 191 6.37 -21.04 26.90
C ARG A 191 5.93 -21.37 25.48
N GLU A 192 5.36 -22.55 25.29
CA GLU A 192 4.86 -23.03 24.00
C GLU A 192 3.83 -22.07 23.37
N TYR A 193 3.11 -21.32 24.21
CA TYR A 193 2.21 -20.23 23.82
C TYR A 193 2.78 -19.32 22.72
N TYR A 194 4.04 -18.89 22.83
CA TYR A 194 4.65 -17.99 21.83
C TYR A 194 4.86 -18.71 20.49
N GLY A 195 5.36 -19.95 20.51
CA GLY A 195 5.55 -20.75 19.31
C GLY A 195 4.22 -21.05 18.59
N LEU A 196 3.16 -21.38 19.33
CA LEU A 196 1.82 -21.60 18.79
C LEU A 196 1.22 -20.32 18.19
N LEU A 197 1.40 -19.17 18.86
CA LEU A 197 0.96 -17.88 18.36
C LEU A 197 1.70 -17.50 17.06
N GLY A 198 3.03 -17.64 17.04
CA GLY A 198 3.85 -17.41 15.85
C GLY A 198 3.47 -18.34 14.69
N GLN A 199 3.24 -19.62 14.98
CA GLN A 199 2.78 -20.60 14.00
C GLN A 199 1.43 -20.19 13.41
N ARG A 200 0.48 -19.78 14.26
CA ARG A 200 -0.85 -19.35 13.82
C ARG A 200 -0.77 -18.14 12.90
N LEU A 201 0.04 -17.14 13.24
CA LEU A 201 0.25 -15.95 12.40
C LEU A 201 0.83 -16.32 11.03
N CYS A 202 1.84 -17.18 10.98
CA CYS A 202 2.43 -17.66 9.72
C CYS A 202 1.41 -18.39 8.83
N MET A 203 0.50 -19.17 9.43
CA MET A 203 -0.54 -19.91 8.70
C MET A 203 -1.68 -19.02 8.17
N ILE A 204 -1.88 -17.82 8.73
CA ILE A 204 -2.93 -16.90 8.30
C ILE A 204 -2.49 -16.07 7.10
N ASN A 205 -1.30 -15.48 7.17
CA ASN A 205 -0.78 -14.62 6.12
C ASN A 205 0.71 -14.87 5.90
N LYS A 206 1.10 -15.08 4.64
CA LYS A 206 2.49 -15.30 4.22
C LYS A 206 3.40 -14.12 4.57
N VAL A 207 2.87 -12.91 4.67
CA VAL A 207 3.64 -11.73 5.13
C VAL A 207 4.28 -11.97 6.50
N TYR A 208 3.58 -12.62 7.43
CA TYR A 208 4.15 -12.95 8.75
C TYR A 208 5.25 -14.00 8.66
N GLN A 209 5.10 -14.99 7.77
CA GLN A 209 6.16 -15.98 7.51
C GLN A 209 7.44 -15.27 7.04
N GLU A 210 7.34 -14.42 6.02
CA GLU A 210 8.47 -13.65 5.49
C GLU A 210 9.10 -12.72 6.54
N ASN A 211 8.28 -12.10 7.41
CA ASN A 211 8.77 -11.28 8.50
C ASN A 211 9.49 -12.10 9.58
N PHE A 212 8.98 -13.28 9.96
CA PHE A 212 9.69 -14.17 10.89
C PHE A 212 10.99 -14.73 10.30
N GLU A 213 11.09 -14.94 8.98
CA GLU A 213 12.36 -15.26 8.31
C GLU A 213 13.39 -14.12 8.49
N LYS A 214 12.96 -12.87 8.30
CA LYS A 214 13.81 -11.69 8.54
C LYS A 214 14.20 -11.57 10.02
N CYS A 215 13.25 -11.80 10.94
CA CYS A 215 13.54 -11.81 12.37
C CYS A 215 14.59 -12.89 12.72
N PHE A 216 14.50 -14.09 12.13
CA PHE A 216 15.51 -15.13 12.34
C PHE A 216 16.91 -14.66 11.93
N ALA A 217 17.05 -14.10 10.73
CA ALA A 217 18.33 -13.59 10.23
C ALA A 217 18.90 -12.48 11.13
N GLN A 218 18.05 -11.53 11.55
CA GLN A 218 18.45 -10.43 12.44
C GLN A 218 18.87 -10.93 13.83
N GLN A 219 18.09 -11.84 14.44
CA GLN A 219 18.44 -12.41 15.74
C GLN A 219 19.72 -13.25 15.69
N PHE A 220 19.93 -14.01 14.60
CA PHE A 220 21.14 -14.79 14.44
C PHE A 220 22.38 -13.91 14.25
N ALA A 221 22.28 -12.81 13.51
CA ALA A 221 23.37 -11.83 13.38
C ALA A 221 23.75 -11.19 14.72
N MET A 222 22.75 -10.91 15.57
CA MET A 222 22.95 -10.29 16.89
C MET A 222 23.05 -11.30 18.04
N VAL A 223 23.20 -12.59 17.75
CA VAL A 223 23.22 -13.68 18.76
C VAL A 223 24.31 -13.51 19.83
N HIS A 224 25.38 -12.79 19.51
CA HIS A 224 26.49 -12.53 20.42
C HIS A 224 26.16 -11.50 21.51
N THR A 225 25.17 -10.62 21.29
CA THR A 225 24.75 -9.63 22.29
C THR A 225 23.69 -10.17 23.25
N LEU A 226 23.08 -11.31 22.92
CA LEU A 226 22.02 -11.92 23.71
C LEU A 226 22.59 -12.73 24.88
N GLU A 227 21.95 -12.57 26.05
CA GLU A 227 22.21 -13.38 27.23
C GLU A 227 21.73 -14.83 27.04
N THR A 228 22.30 -15.76 27.81
CA THR A 228 22.05 -17.20 27.69
C THR A 228 20.58 -17.59 27.85
N SER A 229 19.81 -16.89 28.70
CA SER A 229 18.36 -17.10 28.85
C SER A 229 17.59 -16.74 27.59
N LYS A 230 17.90 -15.56 27.02
CA LYS A 230 17.24 -15.05 25.81
C LYS A 230 17.55 -15.93 24.61
N LEU A 231 18.82 -16.33 24.47
CA LEU A 231 19.26 -17.27 23.45
C LEU A 231 18.47 -18.57 23.46
N ARG A 232 18.24 -19.13 24.65
CA ARG A 232 17.48 -20.37 24.80
C ARG A 232 16.05 -20.18 24.30
N ASN A 233 15.33 -19.18 24.80
CA ASN A 233 13.93 -18.98 24.43
C ASN A 233 13.75 -18.68 22.94
N VAL A 234 14.64 -17.87 22.35
CA VAL A 234 14.60 -17.56 20.92
C VAL A 234 14.90 -18.80 20.08
N ALA A 235 15.87 -19.63 20.48
CA ALA A 235 16.16 -20.89 19.80
C ALA A 235 14.98 -21.88 19.87
N GLU A 236 14.35 -22.03 21.05
CA GLU A 236 13.17 -22.89 21.23
C GLU A 236 11.96 -22.39 20.41
N PHE A 237 11.75 -21.07 20.33
CA PHE A 237 10.71 -20.47 19.48
C PHE A 237 10.90 -20.82 18.00
N PHE A 238 12.10 -20.61 17.44
CA PHE A 238 12.35 -20.92 16.03
C PHE A 238 12.38 -22.42 15.75
N ALA A 239 12.84 -23.25 16.71
CA ALA A 239 12.71 -24.71 16.61
C ALA A 239 11.25 -25.14 16.49
N HIS A 240 10.35 -24.54 17.28
CA HIS A 240 8.91 -24.79 17.17
C HIS A 240 8.39 -24.48 15.77
N LEU A 241 8.66 -23.27 15.26
CA LEU A 241 8.18 -22.85 13.93
C LEU A 241 8.70 -23.74 12.80
N LEU A 242 9.98 -24.14 12.85
CA LEU A 242 10.57 -25.05 11.86
C LEU A 242 9.97 -26.46 11.96
N SER A 243 9.78 -26.98 13.17
CA SER A 243 9.23 -28.33 13.39
C SER A 243 7.78 -28.48 12.91
N LYS A 244 7.01 -27.38 12.93
CA LYS A 244 5.60 -27.34 12.50
C LYS A 244 5.42 -26.83 11.06
N PHE A 245 6.51 -26.69 10.30
CA PHE A 245 6.52 -26.18 8.92
C PHE A 245 5.90 -24.77 8.77
N ALA A 246 5.91 -23.98 9.84
CA ALA A 246 5.47 -22.58 9.81
C ALA A 246 6.53 -21.68 9.17
N LEU A 247 7.81 -22.03 9.33
CA LEU A 247 8.92 -21.41 8.61
C LEU A 247 9.56 -22.41 7.64
N PRO A 248 9.99 -21.95 6.45
CA PRO A 248 10.73 -22.79 5.53
C PRO A 248 12.16 -23.04 6.03
N TRP A 249 12.72 -24.19 5.66
CA TRP A 249 14.07 -24.62 6.09
C TRP A 249 15.22 -23.82 5.45
N ASN A 250 14.91 -23.01 4.43
CA ASN A 250 15.85 -22.07 3.79
C ASN A 250 16.46 -21.07 4.79
N VAL A 251 15.79 -20.77 5.91
CA VAL A 251 16.32 -19.88 6.96
C VAL A 251 17.61 -20.41 7.58
N LEU A 252 17.87 -21.72 7.54
CA LEU A 252 19.12 -22.29 8.03
C LEU A 252 20.32 -21.92 7.14
N SER A 253 20.10 -21.41 5.92
CA SER A 253 21.19 -20.93 5.04
C SER A 253 21.95 -19.74 5.61
N TYR A 254 21.35 -18.97 6.53
CA TYR A 254 22.02 -17.90 7.26
C TYR A 254 23.05 -18.42 8.27
N ILE A 255 22.98 -19.70 8.65
CA ILE A 255 23.92 -20.32 9.57
C ILE A 255 25.17 -20.77 8.80
N ARG A 256 26.28 -20.07 9.03
CA ARG A 256 27.61 -20.48 8.53
C ARG A 256 28.39 -21.16 9.63
N LEU A 257 28.84 -22.39 9.38
CA LEU A 257 29.64 -23.18 10.31
C LEU A 257 31.11 -23.12 9.90
N SER A 258 31.79 -22.03 10.22
CA SER A 258 33.24 -21.85 10.05
C SER A 258 33.87 -21.38 11.37
N GLU A 259 35.18 -21.58 11.53
CA GLU A 259 35.90 -21.11 12.73
C GLU A 259 35.90 -19.58 12.82
N GLU A 260 35.95 -18.89 11.68
CA GLU A 260 36.00 -17.42 11.59
C GLU A 260 34.62 -16.77 11.76
N ASP A 261 33.53 -17.40 11.26
CA ASP A 261 32.18 -16.84 11.31
C ASP A 261 31.36 -17.28 12.53
N THR A 262 31.83 -18.25 13.33
CA THR A 262 31.07 -18.76 14.50
C THR A 262 31.60 -18.27 15.84
N THR A 263 30.76 -17.55 16.57
CA THR A 263 31.01 -17.17 17.97
C THR A 263 30.55 -18.27 18.95
N SER A 264 31.02 -18.22 20.19
CA SER A 264 30.56 -19.14 21.25
C SER A 264 29.04 -19.08 21.48
N SER A 265 28.44 -17.89 21.42
CA SER A 265 26.99 -17.71 21.52
C SER A 265 26.25 -18.34 20.33
N SER A 266 26.79 -18.19 19.11
CA SER A 266 26.23 -18.81 17.90
C SER A 266 26.21 -20.34 18.03
N ARG A 267 27.31 -20.94 18.52
CA ARG A 267 27.40 -22.39 18.75
C ARG A 267 26.37 -22.87 19.78
N ILE A 268 26.17 -22.11 20.86
CA ILE A 268 25.17 -22.43 21.89
C ILE A 268 23.76 -22.34 21.31
N PHE A 269 23.46 -21.30 20.53
CA PHE A 269 22.17 -21.13 19.86
C PHE A 269 21.85 -22.31 18.94
N ILE A 270 22.79 -22.66 18.04
CA ILE A 270 22.66 -23.78 17.11
C ILE A 270 22.47 -25.10 17.87
N LYS A 271 23.25 -25.32 18.93
CA LYS A 271 23.10 -26.50 19.80
C LYS A 271 21.68 -26.61 20.37
N ILE A 272 21.14 -25.53 20.93
CA ILE A 272 19.79 -25.54 21.54
C ILE A 272 18.73 -25.74 20.44
N LEU A 273 18.83 -25.03 19.32
CA LEU A 273 17.91 -25.12 18.19
C LEU A 273 17.77 -26.57 17.70
N PHE A 274 18.89 -27.25 17.43
CA PHE A 274 18.87 -28.63 16.94
C PHE A 274 18.49 -29.65 18.02
N GLN A 275 18.84 -29.40 19.29
CA GLN A 275 18.37 -30.24 20.39
C GLN A 275 16.86 -30.21 20.51
N GLU A 276 16.23 -29.04 20.35
CA GLU A 276 14.78 -28.91 20.42
C GLU A 276 14.09 -29.48 19.17
N LEU A 277 14.64 -29.23 17.98
CA LEU A 277 14.16 -29.86 16.74
C LEU A 277 14.21 -31.39 16.83
N SER A 278 15.29 -31.95 17.38
CA SER A 278 15.45 -33.38 17.59
C SER A 278 14.38 -33.95 18.53
N LYS A 279 13.98 -33.21 19.57
CA LYS A 279 12.88 -33.64 20.46
C LYS A 279 11.52 -33.64 19.73
N HIS A 280 11.27 -32.64 18.90
CA HIS A 280 9.99 -32.51 18.18
C HIS A 280 9.84 -33.49 17.02
N LEU A 281 10.92 -33.72 16.25
CA LEU A 281 10.90 -34.53 15.03
C LEU A 281 11.35 -35.98 15.27
N GLY A 282 12.04 -36.24 16.38
CA GLY A 282 12.74 -37.50 16.62
C GLY A 282 14.07 -37.58 15.89
N LEU A 283 14.95 -38.48 16.34
CA LEU A 283 16.14 -38.91 15.60
C LEU A 283 15.80 -40.24 14.94
N GLN A 284 15.66 -40.26 13.62
CA GLN A 284 15.66 -41.51 12.83
C GLN A 284 17.08 -41.84 12.38
#